data_AF-A0A3D5CBT9-F1
#
_entry.id   AF-A0A3D5CBT9-F1
#
_cell.length_a   1.000
_cell.length_b   1.000
_cell.length_c   1.000
_cell.angle_alpha   90.00
_cell.angle_beta   90.00
_cell.angle_gamma   90.00
#
_symmetry.space_group_name_H-M   'P 1'
#
loop_
_entity.id
_entity.type
_entity.pdbx_description
1 polymer ?
#
loop_
_entity_poly.entity_id
_entity_poly.type
_entity_poly.pdbx_seq_one_letter_code
_entity_poly.pdbx_strand_id
1 'polypeptide(L)'
;MHLPSLPPLDELLESAHVVALPLATRFRGIEHREAMLLRGPAGWTEFSPFLEYDDAEASTWLAATIDFGWHSTPAARRSEIRVNATVPAVAPDAVSDVLARFDGCRTVKVKVAESGGTLADDVARVRAVREAMGPLGRIRVDANGAWNLDEAEHAVRALAEFDLEYVEQPCGSLEELRELRRRIRYMGVPVAADESVRKAEDPLAVARSGAADLLVIKAQPLGGVHR
;
A
#
# COMPACT_ATOMS: atom_id res chain seq x y z
N MET A 1 -4.41 -3.02 29.40
CA MET A 1 -4.04 -1.74 28.75
C MET A 1 -5.19 -0.78 28.99
N HIS A 2 -4.91 0.42 29.50
CA HIS A 2 -5.91 1.48 29.60
C HIS A 2 -6.16 1.96 28.16
N LEU A 3 -7.36 1.74 27.62
CA LEU A 3 -7.73 2.37 26.36
C LEU A 3 -7.66 3.89 26.60
N PRO A 4 -6.92 4.65 25.80
CA PRO A 4 -6.93 6.10 25.94
C PRO A 4 -8.38 6.59 25.86
N SER A 5 -8.73 7.57 26.69
CA SER A 5 -10.06 8.16 26.65
C SER A 5 -10.28 8.76 25.27
N LEU A 6 -11.31 8.29 24.57
CA LEU A 6 -11.70 8.86 23.29
C LEU A 6 -12.20 10.30 23.49
N PRO A 7 -11.93 11.22 22.56
CA PRO A 7 -12.55 12.54 22.59
C PRO A 7 -14.08 12.43 22.49
N PRO A 8 -14.83 13.36 23.09
CA PRO A 8 -16.28 13.44 22.91
C PRO A 8 -16.66 13.55 21.43
N LEU A 9 -17.79 12.96 21.04
CA LEU A 9 -18.27 13.01 19.66
C LEU A 9 -18.48 14.44 19.17
N ASP A 10 -19.04 15.31 20.00
CA ASP A 10 -19.29 16.72 19.63
C ASP A 10 -17.99 17.46 19.28
N GLU A 11 -16.88 17.17 19.99
CA GLU A 11 -15.56 17.74 19.70
C GLU A 11 -15.03 17.28 18.32
N LEU A 12 -15.25 16.01 17.98
CA LEU A 12 -14.87 15.48 16.66
C LEU A 12 -15.69 16.13 15.55
N LEU A 13 -17.00 16.28 15.74
CA LEU A 13 -17.91 16.84 14.74
C LEU A 13 -17.69 18.35 14.53
N GLU A 14 -17.42 19.11 15.59
CA GLU A 14 -17.15 20.55 15.51
C GLU A 14 -15.88 20.88 14.71
N SER A 15 -14.90 19.97 14.70
CA SER A 15 -13.62 20.15 14.00
C SER A 15 -13.56 19.46 12.63
N ALA A 16 -14.64 18.81 12.19
CA ALA A 16 -14.68 18.01 10.98
C ALA A 16 -14.85 18.85 9.72
N HIS A 17 -13.92 18.68 8.77
CA HIS A 17 -13.98 19.29 7.44
C HIS A 17 -13.88 18.21 6.37
N VAL A 18 -14.98 17.98 5.66
CA VAL A 18 -15.00 17.04 4.53
C VAL A 18 -14.44 17.71 3.28
N VAL A 19 -13.53 17.03 2.61
CA VAL A 19 -12.90 17.46 1.36
C VAL A 19 -12.98 16.35 0.32
N ALA A 20 -13.05 16.74 -0.95
CA ALA A 20 -12.95 15.84 -2.10
C ALA A 20 -11.92 16.40 -3.07
N LEU A 21 -10.90 15.58 -3.37
CA LEU A 21 -9.75 15.98 -4.19
C LEU A 21 -9.71 15.14 -5.47
N PRO A 22 -9.68 15.74 -6.67
CA PRO A 22 -9.52 14.96 -7.91
C PRO A 22 -8.11 14.33 -7.97
N LEU A 23 -8.04 13.09 -8.43
CA LEU A 23 -6.78 12.41 -8.67
C LEU A 23 -6.21 12.80 -10.04
N ALA A 24 -4.89 12.90 -10.14
CA ALA A 24 -4.21 13.17 -11.42
C ALA A 24 -4.37 12.02 -12.43
N THR A 25 -4.60 10.80 -11.95
CA THR A 25 -4.83 9.60 -12.74
C THR A 25 -5.70 8.66 -11.91
N ARG A 26 -6.62 7.93 -12.56
CA ARG A 26 -7.42 6.91 -11.90
C ARG A 26 -6.51 5.91 -11.18
N PHE A 27 -6.78 5.66 -9.91
CA PHE A 27 -5.97 4.79 -9.07
C PHE A 27 -6.86 3.98 -8.13
N ARG A 28 -6.67 2.65 -8.09
CA ARG A 28 -7.56 1.73 -7.33
C ARG A 28 -9.05 1.94 -7.65
N GLY A 29 -9.37 2.14 -8.92
CA GLY A 29 -10.75 2.29 -9.39
C GLY A 29 -11.40 3.66 -9.16
N ILE A 30 -10.81 4.55 -8.34
CA ILE A 30 -11.36 5.88 -8.01
C ILE A 30 -10.73 7.02 -8.82
N GLU A 31 -11.48 8.10 -8.99
CA GLU A 31 -11.06 9.35 -9.65
C GLU A 31 -11.00 10.55 -8.68
N HIS A 32 -11.64 10.42 -7.52
CA HIS A 32 -11.64 11.41 -6.46
C HIS A 32 -11.26 10.74 -5.14
N ARG A 33 -10.48 11.45 -4.32
CA ARG A 33 -10.18 11.06 -2.95
C ARG A 33 -11.00 11.89 -1.99
N GLU A 34 -11.94 11.24 -1.31
CA GLU A 34 -12.68 11.83 -0.19
C GLU A 34 -11.94 11.59 1.13
N ALA A 35 -11.91 12.62 1.96
CA ALA A 35 -11.34 12.61 3.30
C ALA A 35 -12.08 13.59 4.21
N MET A 36 -12.07 13.31 5.51
CA MET A 36 -12.46 14.23 6.56
C MET A 36 -11.20 14.64 7.31
N LEU A 37 -10.93 15.94 7.36
CA LEU A 37 -9.85 16.51 8.16
C LEU A 37 -10.41 16.90 9.53
N LEU A 38 -9.71 16.54 10.60
CA LEU A 38 -10.06 16.92 11.95
C LEU A 38 -8.89 17.62 12.61
N ARG A 39 -9.16 18.42 13.65
CA ARG A 39 -8.13 19.13 14.40
C ARG A 39 -8.21 18.77 15.87
N GLY A 40 -7.28 17.92 16.30
CA GLY A 40 -7.09 17.59 17.71
C GLY A 40 -6.04 18.47 18.38
N PRO A 41 -5.80 18.28 19.69
CA PRO A 41 -4.82 19.03 20.47
C PRO A 41 -3.37 18.82 20.01
N ALA A 42 -3.06 17.69 19.37
CA ALA A 42 -1.73 17.43 18.79
C ALA A 42 -1.58 17.97 17.36
N GLY A 43 -2.66 18.43 16.72
CA GLY A 43 -2.64 19.03 15.39
C GLY A 43 -3.73 18.50 14.46
N TRP A 44 -3.53 18.74 13.16
CA TRP A 44 -4.41 18.24 12.11
C TRP A 44 -4.21 16.74 11.89
N THR A 45 -5.31 16.05 11.63
CA THR A 45 -5.36 14.61 11.34
C THR A 45 -6.36 14.33 10.23
N GLU A 46 -6.33 13.11 9.68
CA GLU A 46 -7.10 12.71 8.50
C GLU A 46 -7.84 11.39 8.77
N PHE A 47 -9.15 11.41 8.55
CA PHE A 47 -10.00 10.23 8.43
C PHE A 47 -10.38 10.03 6.97
N SER A 48 -9.90 8.95 6.36
CA SER A 48 -10.10 8.71 4.94
C SER A 48 -10.21 7.21 4.63
N PRO A 49 -11.14 6.44 5.19
CA PRO A 49 -11.38 5.09 4.66
C PRO A 49 -11.75 5.16 3.17
N PHE A 50 -11.62 4.05 2.45
CA PHE A 50 -12.23 3.96 1.12
C PHE A 50 -13.74 3.76 1.28
N LEU A 51 -14.53 4.25 0.32
CA LEU A 51 -15.99 4.26 0.44
C LEU A 51 -16.62 2.86 0.46
N GLU A 52 -15.92 1.85 -0.05
CA GLU A 52 -16.34 0.45 0.02
C GLU A 52 -16.11 -0.21 1.39
N TYR A 53 -15.42 0.45 2.33
CA TYR A 53 -15.19 -0.10 3.67
C TYR A 53 -16.41 0.14 4.55
N ASP A 54 -16.86 -0.92 5.21
CA ASP A 54 -17.96 -0.85 6.18
C ASP A 54 -17.53 -0.13 7.47
N ASP A 55 -18.49 0.12 8.36
CA ASP A 55 -18.26 0.82 9.62
C ASP A 55 -17.22 0.11 10.50
N ALA A 56 -17.14 -1.22 10.45
CA ALA A 56 -16.18 -1.98 11.24
C ALA A 56 -14.75 -1.77 10.71
N GLU A 57 -14.51 -1.90 9.41
CA GLU A 57 -13.21 -1.62 8.79
C GLU A 57 -12.85 -0.12 8.94
N ALA A 58 -13.80 0.79 8.71
CA ALA A 58 -13.62 2.23 8.85
C ALA A 58 -13.34 2.67 10.30
N SER A 59 -13.89 1.99 11.31
CA SER A 59 -13.64 2.32 12.72
C SER A 59 -12.15 2.27 13.09
N THR A 60 -11.38 1.38 12.45
CA THR A 60 -9.93 1.29 12.65
C THR A 60 -9.22 2.53 12.08
N TRP A 61 -9.69 3.05 10.94
CA TRP A 61 -9.17 4.30 10.38
C TRP A 61 -9.50 5.50 11.28
N LEU A 62 -10.68 5.51 11.91
CA LEU A 62 -11.05 6.53 12.89
C LEU A 62 -10.17 6.45 14.14
N ALA A 63 -9.87 5.23 14.63
CA ALA A 63 -8.94 5.04 15.73
C ALA A 63 -7.55 5.63 15.42
N ALA A 64 -7.03 5.41 14.21
CA ALA A 64 -5.76 6.01 13.77
C ALA A 64 -5.82 7.53 13.66
N THR A 65 -6.95 8.06 13.21
CA THR A 65 -7.21 9.51 13.13
C THR A 65 -7.11 10.14 14.51
N ILE A 66 -7.76 9.54 15.50
CA ILE A 66 -7.74 9.98 16.90
C ILE A 66 -6.35 9.78 17.50
N ASP A 67 -5.70 8.63 17.25
CA ASP A 67 -4.33 8.36 17.70
C ASP A 67 -3.38 9.50 17.31
N PHE A 68 -3.38 9.87 16.03
CA PHE A 68 -2.49 10.90 15.50
C PHE A 68 -2.86 12.32 15.94
N GLY A 69 -4.16 12.63 16.08
CA GLY A 69 -4.64 13.98 16.42
C GLY A 69 -4.68 14.31 17.92
N TRP A 70 -4.79 13.30 18.79
CA TRP A 70 -4.97 13.48 20.25
C TRP A 70 -3.80 12.99 21.10
N HIS A 71 -2.78 12.37 20.50
CA HIS A 71 -1.59 11.93 21.22
C HIS A 71 -0.32 12.58 20.66
N SER A 72 0.67 12.77 21.53
CA SER A 72 2.00 13.18 21.08
C SER A 72 2.60 12.09 20.20
N THR A 73 3.04 12.45 19.00
CA THR A 73 3.71 11.51 18.10
C THR A 73 5.04 11.04 18.69
N PRO A 74 5.46 9.77 18.46
CA PRO A 74 6.76 9.29 18.91
C PRO A 74 7.90 10.12 18.31
N ALA A 75 8.91 10.43 19.13
CA ALA A 75 10.03 11.26 18.70
C ALA A 75 10.75 10.67 17.47
N ALA A 76 10.78 11.43 16.38
CA ALA A 76 11.45 11.05 15.16
C ALA A 76 12.95 10.75 15.40
N ARG A 77 13.44 9.68 14.80
CA ARG A 77 14.86 9.26 14.89
C ARG A 77 15.70 9.68 13.67
N ARG A 78 15.06 10.37 12.73
CA ARG A 78 15.64 10.87 11.48
C ARG A 78 14.81 12.05 10.98
N SER A 79 15.44 12.97 10.26
CA SER A 79 14.79 14.14 9.67
C SER A 79 14.24 13.88 8.27
N GLU A 80 14.66 12.79 7.62
CA GLU A 80 14.26 12.43 6.27
C GLU A 80 14.05 10.91 6.13
N ILE A 81 13.17 10.53 5.21
CA ILE A 81 12.94 9.15 4.79
C ILE A 81 13.00 9.07 3.26
N ARG A 82 13.54 7.97 2.75
CA ARG A 82 13.48 7.68 1.32
C ARG A 82 12.09 7.19 0.97
N VAL A 83 11.56 7.68 -0.14
CA VAL A 83 10.28 7.23 -0.71
C VAL A 83 10.53 6.50 -2.03
N ASN A 84 9.56 5.70 -2.46
CA ASN A 84 9.51 5.15 -3.81
C ASN A 84 8.54 5.96 -4.67
N ALA A 85 8.80 6.00 -5.97
CA ALA A 85 7.79 6.41 -6.95
C ALA A 85 6.67 5.37 -7.01
N THR A 86 5.46 5.79 -7.37
CA THR A 86 4.32 4.90 -7.57
C THR A 86 3.84 5.04 -9.01
N VAL A 87 3.95 3.96 -9.78
CA VAL A 87 3.49 3.90 -11.16
C VAL A 87 2.14 3.17 -11.19
N PRO A 88 1.03 3.87 -11.53
CA PRO A 88 -0.28 3.25 -11.67
C PRO A 88 -0.34 2.35 -12.92
N ALA A 89 -1.49 1.72 -13.17
CA ALA A 89 -1.70 0.87 -14.34
C ALA A 89 -1.86 1.69 -15.63
N VAL A 90 -0.78 2.35 -16.05
CA VAL A 90 -0.71 3.15 -17.29
C VAL A 90 -0.08 2.36 -18.43
N ALA A 91 -0.19 2.89 -19.65
CA ALA A 91 0.52 2.35 -20.79
C ALA A 91 2.05 2.55 -20.65
N PRO A 92 2.88 1.70 -21.27
CA PRO A 92 4.35 1.75 -21.13
C PRO A 92 4.97 3.09 -21.56
N ASP A 93 4.41 3.75 -22.57
CA ASP A 93 4.85 5.05 -23.08
C ASP A 93 4.64 6.20 -22.08
N ALA A 94 3.62 6.10 -21.22
CA ALA A 94 3.34 7.07 -20.16
C ALA A 94 4.24 6.92 -18.92
N VAL A 95 5.06 5.86 -18.82
CA VAL A 95 5.89 5.58 -17.63
C VAL A 95 6.87 6.71 -17.36
N SER A 96 7.53 7.25 -18.40
CA SER A 96 8.52 8.32 -18.23
C SER A 96 7.90 9.59 -17.64
N ASP A 97 6.72 9.97 -18.13
CA ASP A 97 5.97 11.13 -17.62
C ASP A 97 5.54 10.95 -16.16
N VAL A 98 5.14 9.74 -15.78
CA VAL A 98 4.83 9.44 -14.37
C VAL A 98 6.08 9.56 -13.51
N LEU A 99 7.21 8.98 -13.93
CA LEU A 99 8.46 8.99 -13.16
C LEU A 99 9.08 10.38 -13.05
N ALA A 100 8.87 11.26 -14.03
CA ALA A 100 9.34 12.66 -13.98
C ALA A 100 8.76 13.44 -12.78
N ARG A 101 7.66 12.98 -12.18
CA ARG A 101 7.04 13.58 -10.99
C ARG A 101 7.69 13.13 -9.68
N PHE A 102 8.61 12.19 -9.72
CA PHE A 102 9.26 11.56 -8.57
C PHE A 102 10.78 11.69 -8.63
N ASP A 103 11.27 12.90 -8.91
CA ASP A 103 12.71 13.18 -9.01
C ASP A 103 13.46 12.72 -7.75
N GLY A 104 14.66 12.16 -7.95
CA GLY A 104 15.49 11.58 -6.89
C GLY A 104 15.04 10.21 -6.35
N CYS A 105 13.89 9.68 -6.76
CA CYS A 105 13.48 8.32 -6.35
C CYS A 105 14.36 7.26 -7.00
N ARG A 106 14.93 6.37 -6.19
CA ARG A 106 15.75 5.22 -6.65
C ARG A 106 14.99 3.90 -6.62
N THR A 107 13.68 3.96 -6.36
CA THR A 107 12.81 2.81 -6.19
C THR A 107 11.44 3.14 -6.74
N VAL A 108 10.83 2.19 -7.44
CA VAL A 108 9.50 2.33 -8.05
C VAL A 108 8.64 1.15 -7.65
N LYS A 109 7.39 1.42 -7.26
CA LYS A 109 6.35 0.40 -7.14
C LYS A 109 5.39 0.50 -8.32
N VAL A 110 5.26 -0.59 -9.06
CA VAL A 110 4.46 -0.67 -10.29
C VAL A 110 3.18 -1.45 -10.00
N LYS A 111 2.03 -0.84 -10.26
CA LYS A 111 0.75 -1.54 -10.23
C LYS A 111 0.73 -2.60 -11.34
N VAL A 112 0.35 -3.82 -10.98
CA VAL A 112 0.09 -4.94 -11.89
C VAL A 112 -1.27 -5.55 -11.57
N ALA A 113 -1.75 -6.47 -12.40
CA ALA A 113 -3.04 -7.13 -12.24
C ALA A 113 -4.21 -6.14 -12.16
N GLU A 114 -4.17 -5.09 -12.97
CA GLU A 114 -5.29 -4.15 -13.06
C GLU A 114 -6.48 -4.81 -13.76
N SER A 115 -7.69 -4.51 -13.29
CA SER A 115 -8.91 -5.03 -13.92
C SER A 115 -8.99 -4.58 -15.38
N GLY A 116 -9.19 -5.55 -16.29
CA GLY A 116 -9.24 -5.30 -17.73
C GLY A 116 -7.88 -5.23 -18.43
N GLY A 117 -6.76 -5.35 -17.69
CA GLY A 117 -5.42 -5.50 -18.25
C GLY A 117 -5.02 -6.98 -18.41
N THR A 118 -3.91 -7.20 -19.12
CA THR A 118 -3.29 -8.52 -19.30
C THR A 118 -1.90 -8.58 -18.67
N LEU A 119 -1.38 -9.80 -18.44
CA LEU A 119 0.01 -9.98 -18.01
C LEU A 119 1.01 -9.38 -19.02
N ALA A 120 0.68 -9.37 -20.32
CA ALA A 120 1.53 -8.75 -21.33
C ALA A 120 1.64 -7.23 -21.13
N ASP A 121 0.55 -6.57 -20.73
CA ASP A 121 0.54 -5.14 -20.40
C ASP A 121 1.39 -4.85 -19.15
N ASP A 122 1.28 -5.72 -18.15
CA ASP A 122 2.10 -5.62 -16.93
C ASP A 122 3.59 -5.80 -17.22
N VAL A 123 3.96 -6.80 -18.01
CA VAL A 123 5.35 -7.05 -18.46
C VAL A 123 5.88 -5.84 -19.24
N ALA A 124 5.10 -5.29 -20.16
CA ALA A 124 5.51 -4.12 -20.93
C ALA A 124 5.72 -2.88 -20.05
N ARG A 125 4.85 -2.66 -19.05
CA ARG A 125 4.99 -1.56 -18.09
C ARG A 125 6.23 -1.71 -17.20
N VAL A 126 6.46 -2.91 -16.66
CA VAL A 126 7.63 -3.18 -15.81
C VAL A 126 8.92 -3.08 -16.61
N ARG A 127 8.93 -3.52 -17.88
CA ARG A 127 10.04 -3.33 -18.82
C ARG A 127 10.37 -1.85 -19.01
N ALA A 128 9.36 -1.02 -19.30
CA ALA A 128 9.56 0.42 -19.46
C ALA A 128 10.08 1.09 -18.17
N VAL A 129 9.61 0.66 -17.00
CA VAL A 129 10.15 1.12 -15.70
C VAL A 129 11.62 0.71 -15.54
N ARG A 130 11.99 -0.53 -15.89
CA ARG A 130 13.38 -1.01 -15.82
C ARG A 130 14.29 -0.24 -16.77
N GLU A 131 13.84 0.04 -17.99
CA GLU A 131 14.58 0.85 -18.96
C GLU A 131 14.82 2.28 -18.44
N ALA A 132 13.78 2.90 -17.88
CA ALA A 132 13.86 4.27 -17.33
C ALA A 132 14.73 4.36 -16.06
N MET A 133 14.63 3.37 -15.16
CA MET A 133 15.34 3.36 -13.88
C MET A 133 16.78 2.85 -13.99
N GLY A 134 17.12 2.19 -15.10
CA GLY A 134 18.41 1.54 -15.32
C GLY A 134 18.65 0.32 -14.42
N PRO A 135 19.84 -0.28 -14.49
CA PRO A 135 20.14 -1.55 -13.81
C PRO A 135 20.24 -1.44 -12.28
N LEU A 136 20.42 -0.23 -11.73
CA LEU A 136 20.57 -0.02 -10.29
C LEU A 136 19.27 0.43 -9.60
N GLY A 137 18.22 0.72 -10.38
CA GLY A 137 16.91 1.05 -9.83
C GLY A 137 16.27 -0.17 -9.18
N ARG A 138 15.57 0.03 -8.06
CA ARG A 138 14.80 -1.05 -7.42
C ARG A 138 13.35 -1.02 -7.89
N ILE A 139 12.82 -2.18 -8.28
CA ILE A 139 11.46 -2.30 -8.81
C ILE A 139 10.66 -3.23 -7.92
N ARG A 140 9.50 -2.76 -7.48
CA ARG A 140 8.50 -3.53 -6.75
C ARG A 140 7.27 -3.64 -7.63
N VAL A 141 6.54 -4.73 -7.54
CA VAL A 141 5.23 -4.87 -8.20
C VAL A 141 4.15 -5.09 -7.15
N ASP A 142 2.95 -4.60 -7.40
CA ASP A 142 1.80 -4.70 -6.48
C ASP A 142 0.56 -5.17 -7.23
N ALA A 143 0.08 -6.37 -6.87
CA ALA A 143 -1.09 -6.99 -7.49
C ALA A 143 -2.38 -6.80 -6.69
N ASN A 144 -2.31 -6.27 -5.46
CA ASN A 144 -3.45 -6.10 -4.54
C ASN A 144 -4.33 -7.36 -4.37
N GLY A 145 -3.71 -8.53 -4.38
CA GLY A 145 -4.34 -9.83 -4.19
C GLY A 145 -5.18 -10.31 -5.36
N ALA A 146 -5.00 -9.73 -6.55
CA ALA A 146 -5.85 -9.98 -7.70
C ALA A 146 -5.60 -11.30 -8.44
N TRP A 147 -4.45 -11.96 -8.21
CA TRP A 147 -4.16 -13.24 -8.83
C TRP A 147 -4.57 -14.41 -7.94
N ASN A 148 -5.02 -15.49 -8.58
CA ASN A 148 -4.95 -16.80 -7.94
C ASN A 148 -3.50 -17.31 -7.88
N LEU A 149 -3.29 -18.41 -7.15
CA LEU A 149 -1.96 -18.97 -6.95
C LEU A 149 -1.18 -19.29 -8.24
N ASP A 150 -1.83 -19.89 -9.24
CA ASP A 150 -1.17 -20.31 -10.49
C ASP A 150 -0.89 -19.10 -11.41
N GLU A 151 -1.83 -18.15 -11.46
CA GLU A 151 -1.63 -16.85 -12.13
C GLU A 151 -0.45 -16.09 -11.51
N ALA A 152 -0.36 -16.04 -10.18
CA ALA A 152 0.72 -15.37 -9.48
C ALA A 152 2.07 -16.00 -9.77
N GLU A 153 2.17 -17.33 -9.78
CA GLU A 153 3.41 -18.02 -10.13
C GLU A 153 3.83 -17.72 -11.58
N HIS A 154 2.87 -17.74 -12.51
CA HIS A 154 3.12 -17.44 -13.91
C HIS A 154 3.57 -15.98 -14.10
N ALA A 155 2.91 -15.04 -13.45
CA ALA A 155 3.23 -13.61 -13.51
C ALA A 155 4.60 -13.30 -12.91
N VAL A 156 4.91 -13.84 -11.71
CA VAL A 156 6.22 -13.64 -11.08
C VAL A 156 7.34 -14.18 -11.97
N ARG A 157 7.15 -15.34 -12.59
CA ARG A 157 8.12 -15.91 -13.54
C ARG A 157 8.37 -14.99 -14.73
N ALA A 158 7.32 -14.42 -15.31
CA ALA A 158 7.43 -13.50 -16.45
C ALA A 158 8.09 -12.16 -16.06
N LEU A 159 7.90 -11.71 -14.82
CA LEU A 159 8.44 -10.44 -14.33
C LEU A 159 9.84 -10.57 -13.71
N ALA A 160 10.30 -11.78 -13.39
CA ALA A 160 11.58 -12.02 -12.73
C ALA A 160 12.80 -11.55 -13.54
N GLU A 161 12.70 -11.47 -14.88
CA GLU A 161 13.78 -10.93 -15.73
C GLU A 161 14.13 -9.47 -15.42
N PHE A 162 13.24 -8.74 -14.74
CA PHE A 162 13.39 -7.31 -14.43
C PHE A 162 13.99 -7.02 -13.05
N ASP A 163 14.53 -8.03 -12.35
CA ASP A 163 15.21 -7.89 -11.05
C ASP A 163 14.33 -7.18 -10.00
N LEU A 164 13.29 -7.88 -9.56
CA LEU A 164 12.30 -7.35 -8.61
C LEU A 164 12.86 -7.33 -7.17
N GLU A 165 12.69 -6.21 -6.47
CA GLU A 165 12.95 -6.10 -5.03
C GLU A 165 11.97 -6.94 -4.21
N TYR A 166 10.68 -6.94 -4.60
CA TYR A 166 9.65 -7.84 -4.09
C TYR A 166 8.36 -7.81 -4.94
N VAL A 167 7.49 -8.81 -4.74
CA VAL A 167 6.08 -8.81 -5.18
C VAL A 167 5.15 -8.56 -3.99
N GLU A 168 4.37 -7.48 -4.04
CA GLU A 168 3.40 -7.06 -3.02
C GLU A 168 2.04 -7.71 -3.26
N GLN A 169 1.52 -8.36 -2.21
CA GLN A 169 0.22 -9.01 -2.15
C GLN A 169 -0.17 -9.68 -3.48
N PRO A 170 0.54 -10.71 -3.95
CA PRO A 170 0.20 -11.39 -5.19
C PRO A 170 -1.19 -12.05 -5.16
N CYS A 171 -1.53 -12.70 -4.04
CA CYS A 171 -2.78 -13.45 -3.87
C CYS A 171 -3.65 -12.90 -2.73
N GLY A 172 -4.93 -13.28 -2.72
CA GLY A 172 -5.90 -12.77 -1.75
C GLY A 172 -5.75 -13.34 -0.33
N SER A 173 -5.27 -14.58 -0.17
CA SER A 173 -5.20 -15.25 1.13
C SER A 173 -3.78 -15.52 1.63
N LEU A 174 -3.60 -15.58 2.95
CA LEU A 174 -2.32 -15.95 3.59
C LEU A 174 -1.82 -17.34 3.17
N GLU A 175 -2.74 -18.28 2.95
CA GLU A 175 -2.37 -19.64 2.53
C GLU A 175 -1.78 -19.63 1.12
N GLU A 176 -2.41 -18.90 0.19
CA GLU A 176 -1.88 -18.73 -1.16
C GLU A 176 -0.54 -17.98 -1.15
N LEU A 177 -0.38 -16.93 -0.33
CA LEU A 177 0.90 -16.24 -0.19
C LEU A 177 2.01 -17.19 0.29
N ARG A 178 1.73 -17.99 1.32
CA ARG A 178 2.66 -18.98 1.87
C ARG A 178 3.07 -20.02 0.83
N GLU A 179 2.10 -20.55 0.11
CA GLU A 179 2.33 -21.55 -0.92
C GLU A 179 3.08 -20.95 -2.12
N LEU A 180 2.69 -19.76 -2.59
CA LEU A 180 3.40 -19.05 -3.66
C LEU A 180 4.85 -18.84 -3.29
N ARG A 181 5.13 -18.31 -2.09
CA ARG A 181 6.49 -18.10 -1.57
C ARG A 181 7.32 -19.38 -1.60
N ARG A 182 6.71 -20.54 -1.31
CA ARG A 182 7.36 -21.85 -1.43
C ARG A 182 7.69 -22.18 -2.90
N ARG A 183 6.73 -21.98 -3.81
CA ARG A 183 6.89 -22.27 -5.25
C ARG A 183 7.94 -21.39 -5.91
N ILE A 184 8.00 -20.10 -5.56
CA ILE A 184 8.90 -19.13 -6.21
C ILE A 184 10.27 -18.99 -5.54
N ARG A 185 10.54 -19.71 -4.44
CA ARG A 185 11.75 -19.57 -3.63
C ARG A 185 13.06 -19.61 -4.44
N TYR A 186 13.13 -20.48 -5.45
CA TYR A 186 14.32 -20.64 -6.28
C TYR A 186 14.62 -19.43 -7.18
N MET A 187 13.63 -18.57 -7.43
CA MET A 187 13.79 -17.32 -8.19
C MET A 187 14.34 -16.19 -7.33
N GLY A 188 14.37 -16.35 -6.01
CA GLY A 188 14.89 -15.34 -5.08
C GLY A 188 14.04 -14.07 -4.95
N VAL A 189 12.81 -14.03 -5.50
CA VAL A 189 11.90 -12.88 -5.41
C VAL A 189 11.15 -12.90 -4.07
N PRO A 190 11.34 -11.91 -3.18
CA PRO A 190 10.62 -11.84 -1.90
C PRO A 190 9.13 -11.53 -2.08
N VAL A 191 8.29 -12.05 -1.17
CA VAL A 191 6.85 -11.74 -1.11
C VAL A 191 6.58 -10.74 0.02
N ALA A 192 5.88 -9.65 -0.28
CA ALA A 192 5.41 -8.70 0.72
C ALA A 192 3.89 -8.85 0.94
N ALA A 193 3.44 -8.80 2.19
CA ALA A 193 2.01 -8.77 2.55
C ALA A 193 1.56 -7.34 2.88
N ASP A 194 0.44 -6.91 2.28
CA ASP A 194 -0.20 -5.61 2.53
C ASP A 194 -1.64 -5.82 3.01
N GLU A 195 -2.58 -6.17 2.12
CA GLU A 195 -3.97 -6.50 2.44
C GLU A 195 -4.08 -7.48 3.60
N SER A 196 -3.27 -8.55 3.57
CA SER A 196 -3.30 -9.56 4.62
C SER A 196 -2.84 -9.03 5.99
N VAL A 197 -2.03 -7.98 6.04
CA VAL A 197 -1.59 -7.33 7.29
C VAL A 197 -2.66 -6.36 7.76
N ARG A 198 -3.10 -5.46 6.88
CA ARG A 198 -3.96 -4.34 7.24
C ARG A 198 -5.42 -4.71 7.50
N LYS A 199 -5.87 -5.88 7.03
CA LYS A 199 -7.21 -6.43 7.30
C LYS A 199 -7.20 -7.55 8.34
N ALA A 200 -6.04 -7.90 8.90
CA ALA A 200 -5.97 -8.92 9.94
C ALA A 200 -6.44 -8.38 11.29
N GLU A 201 -7.19 -9.20 12.02
CA GLU A 201 -7.48 -8.95 13.44
C GLU A 201 -6.18 -8.93 14.27
N ASP A 202 -5.24 -9.83 13.94
CA ASP A 202 -3.89 -9.88 14.49
C ASP A 202 -2.82 -9.76 13.39
N PRO A 203 -2.33 -8.54 13.10
CA PRO A 203 -1.22 -8.33 12.16
C PRO A 203 0.07 -9.09 12.55
N LEU A 204 0.29 -9.39 13.84
CA LEU A 204 1.45 -10.17 14.28
C LEU A 204 1.31 -11.65 13.91
N ALA A 205 0.08 -12.15 13.74
CA ALA A 205 -0.14 -13.50 13.24
C ALA A 205 0.38 -13.63 11.80
N VAL A 206 0.25 -12.59 10.97
CA VAL A 206 0.81 -12.56 9.61
C VAL A 206 2.33 -12.67 9.67
N ALA A 207 2.97 -11.90 10.55
CA ALA A 207 4.43 -11.97 10.77
C ALA A 207 4.90 -13.37 11.17
N ARG A 208 4.10 -14.08 11.98
CA ARG A 208 4.41 -15.44 12.49
C ARG A 208 4.06 -16.55 11.51
N SER A 209 3.20 -16.28 10.53
CA SER A 209 2.68 -17.30 9.59
C SER A 209 3.72 -17.83 8.60
N GLY A 210 4.81 -17.08 8.39
CA GLY A 210 5.80 -17.38 7.36
C GLY A 210 5.31 -17.16 5.92
N ALA A 211 4.13 -16.52 5.75
CA ALA A 211 3.51 -16.28 4.45
C ALA A 211 4.18 -15.16 3.63
N ALA A 212 4.94 -14.27 4.28
CA ALA A 212 5.63 -13.17 3.62
C ALA A 212 7.05 -12.97 4.18
N ASP A 213 7.92 -12.42 3.35
CA ASP A 213 9.26 -11.95 3.71
C ASP A 213 9.24 -10.52 4.26
N LEU A 214 8.24 -9.74 3.84
CA LEU A 214 8.08 -8.32 4.16
C LEU A 214 6.64 -8.02 4.57
N LEU A 215 6.45 -7.05 5.47
CA LEU A 215 5.13 -6.55 5.86
C LEU A 215 5.03 -5.07 5.47
N VAL A 216 3.95 -4.71 4.80
CA VAL A 216 3.62 -3.32 4.47
C VAL A 216 2.79 -2.74 5.61
N ILE A 217 3.25 -1.63 6.18
CA ILE A 217 2.63 -0.99 7.34
C ILE A 217 1.97 0.31 6.90
N LYS A 218 0.66 0.45 7.17
CA LYS A 218 -0.11 1.67 6.91
C LYS A 218 -0.81 2.12 8.18
N ALA A 219 -0.54 3.33 8.63
CA ALA A 219 -1.01 3.83 9.93
C ALA A 219 -2.53 3.80 10.07
N GLN A 220 -3.27 4.31 9.07
CA GLN A 220 -4.73 4.39 9.17
C GLN A 220 -5.42 3.01 9.26
N PRO A 221 -5.19 2.06 8.32
CA PRO A 221 -5.73 0.71 8.46
C PRO A 221 -5.30 -0.05 9.72
N LEU A 222 -4.15 0.30 10.31
CA LEU A 222 -3.63 -0.39 11.49
C LEU A 222 -4.07 0.27 12.80
N GLY A 223 -4.81 1.39 12.76
CA GLY A 223 -5.34 2.02 13.97
C GLY A 223 -4.39 3.00 14.65
N GLY A 224 -3.34 3.45 13.97
CA GLY A 224 -2.46 4.52 14.45
C GLY A 224 -0.98 4.18 14.36
N VAL A 225 -0.16 5.12 14.82
CA VAL A 225 1.31 4.98 14.87
C VAL A 225 1.74 4.23 16.14
N HIS A 226 0.93 4.26 17.20
CA HIS A 226 1.25 3.62 18.48
C HIS A 226 0.83 2.14 18.59
N ARG A 227 -0.03 1.66 17.70
CA ARG A 227 -0.50 0.27 17.65
C ARG A 227 0.48 -0.63 16.89
#